data_AF-A0A842TAU3-F1
#
_entry.id   AF-A0A842TAU3-F1
#
_cell.length_a   1.000
_cell.length_b   1.000
_cell.length_c   1.000
_cell.angle_alpha   90.00
_cell.angle_beta   90.00
_cell.angle_gamma   90.00
#
_symmetry.space_group_name_H-M   'P 1'
#
loop_
_entity.id
_entity.type
_entity.pdbx_description
1 polymer ?
#
loop_
_entity_poly.entity_id
_entity_poly.type
_entity_poly.pdbx_seq_one_letter_code
_entity_poly.pdbx_strand_id
1 'polypeptide(L)'
;MTSESIQKPKVAIERADTVVECLSKSIENLGGIRKFVQEEDIIFLKISLRLPFGFPSNSNFDLIKEVIDLCRQANPKKIYVGAYPAREITLSKFDDLMDLEEFFRNLGAEFVYLDNSDVYHTNSVKSEELKKIRENTLDEVKLDNVVVEIPKIIMDSDKLININQVNVSPKNVCTTSLINQYSILPYNYRNLSFTGKEKSNIIENDLYQEEQTNRILETYLIKKPTLTINNLFYVLEGAGPFIYKDSNLKQTKLLVVGNDSIAVDVITLMLMNIDTSKNSLLVEAVNRDIGPKLLSDIELVGVDLDMNKFEIQVCEEELSKIRMQNLHTHCGKMCSGCFSKAYHLIQIIKSYLIKDLKYIGKNNLVVGLKPPEISPESDIILFGDCAIESTEDYDFRSLKKKTLIRKNEKIVKNKKILEISGCPPNLYQTFHALFDYFGKKNMPNLQFYFKVLQKSSLEDSKERLQKWEGLGK
;
A
#
# COMPACT_ATOMS: atom_id res chain seq x y z
N MET A 1 -33.44 -7.00 31.22
CA MET A 1 -32.62 -6.70 30.03
C MET A 1 -32.31 -8.02 29.37
N THR A 2 -33.09 -8.37 28.34
CA THR A 2 -32.80 -9.53 27.50
C THR A 2 -31.47 -9.28 26.81
N SER A 3 -30.48 -10.14 27.06
CA SER A 3 -29.21 -10.12 26.34
C SER A 3 -29.52 -10.35 24.86
N GLU A 4 -29.53 -9.29 24.05
CA GLU A 4 -29.46 -9.45 22.61
C GLU A 4 -28.18 -10.26 22.34
N SER A 5 -28.35 -11.49 21.87
CA SER A 5 -27.23 -12.32 21.45
C SER A 5 -26.54 -11.56 20.33
N ILE A 6 -25.33 -11.08 20.56
CA ILE A 6 -24.52 -10.42 19.54
C ILE A 6 -24.46 -11.37 18.35
N GLN A 7 -25.02 -10.95 17.21
CA GLN A 7 -25.05 -11.77 16.02
C GLN A 7 -23.62 -12.02 15.56
N LYS A 8 -23.24 -13.29 15.43
CA LYS A 8 -21.91 -13.67 14.97
C LYS A 8 -21.64 -13.09 13.57
N PRO A 9 -20.43 -12.59 13.29
CA PRO A 9 -19.99 -12.32 11.93
C PRO A 9 -20.23 -13.54 11.04
N LYS A 10 -20.77 -13.31 9.84
CA LYS A 10 -21.03 -14.35 8.85
C LYS A 10 -20.13 -14.17 7.65
N VAL A 11 -19.39 -15.21 7.30
CA VAL A 11 -18.39 -15.21 6.22
C VAL A 11 -18.65 -16.40 5.29
N ALA A 12 -18.82 -16.10 4.00
CA ALA A 12 -18.89 -17.07 2.92
C ALA A 12 -17.52 -17.29 2.30
N ILE A 13 -17.16 -18.56 2.09
CA ILE A 13 -16.02 -18.97 1.27
C ILE A 13 -16.60 -19.67 0.05
N GLU A 14 -16.29 -19.16 -1.15
CA GLU A 14 -16.80 -19.76 -2.38
C GLU A 14 -15.70 -20.13 -3.34
N ARG A 15 -15.90 -21.25 -4.04
CA ARG A 15 -15.07 -21.70 -5.15
C ARG A 15 -15.92 -21.90 -6.38
N ALA A 16 -15.53 -21.28 -7.50
CA ALA A 16 -16.24 -21.45 -8.77
C ALA A 16 -15.32 -21.19 -9.98
N ASP A 17 -15.80 -21.48 -11.19
CA ASP A 17 -14.98 -21.30 -12.40
C ASP A 17 -14.83 -19.85 -12.83
N THR A 18 -15.72 -18.97 -12.36
CA THR A 18 -15.66 -17.53 -12.61
C THR A 18 -15.79 -16.74 -11.31
N VAL A 19 -15.25 -15.52 -11.30
CA VAL A 19 -15.35 -14.61 -10.15
C VAL A 19 -16.79 -14.18 -9.90
N VAL A 20 -17.58 -14.03 -10.97
CA VAL A 20 -19.01 -13.69 -10.92
C VAL A 20 -19.81 -14.78 -10.22
N GLU A 21 -19.58 -16.05 -10.58
CA GLU A 21 -20.24 -17.19 -9.92
C GLU A 21 -19.84 -17.30 -8.44
N CYS A 22 -18.58 -17.06 -8.10
CA CYS A 22 -18.15 -17.00 -6.70
C CYS A 22 -18.91 -15.93 -5.91
N LEU A 23 -19.04 -14.73 -6.49
CA LEU A 23 -19.72 -13.62 -5.84
C LEU A 23 -21.22 -13.89 -5.66
N SER A 24 -21.90 -14.34 -6.72
CA SER A 24 -23.33 -14.68 -6.67
C SER A 24 -23.64 -15.71 -5.57
N LYS A 25 -22.92 -16.84 -5.54
CA LYS A 25 -23.08 -17.86 -4.49
C LYS A 25 -22.78 -17.31 -3.09
N SER A 26 -21.74 -16.48 -2.96
CA SER A 26 -21.36 -15.89 -1.67
C SER A 26 -22.49 -15.03 -1.13
N ILE A 27 -23.06 -14.16 -1.97
CA ILE A 27 -24.14 -13.26 -1.59
C ILE A 27 -25.41 -14.03 -1.27
N GLU A 28 -25.76 -15.06 -2.03
CA GLU A 28 -26.89 -15.96 -1.73
C GLU A 28 -26.73 -16.65 -0.38
N ASN A 29 -25.54 -17.22 -0.09
CA ASN A 29 -25.25 -17.88 1.19
C ASN A 29 -25.24 -16.94 2.40
N LEU A 30 -24.91 -15.66 2.17
CA LEU A 30 -25.07 -14.61 3.18
C LEU A 30 -26.54 -14.18 3.36
N GLY A 31 -27.43 -14.56 2.43
CA GLY A 31 -28.87 -14.35 2.47
C GLY A 31 -29.37 -13.22 1.58
N GLY A 32 -28.64 -12.94 0.49
CA GLY A 32 -29.01 -12.00 -0.56
C GLY A 32 -28.48 -10.58 -0.35
N ILE A 33 -28.32 -9.83 -1.45
CA ILE A 33 -27.78 -8.46 -1.42
C ILE A 33 -28.64 -7.50 -0.58
N ARG A 34 -29.96 -7.75 -0.53
CA ARG A 34 -30.92 -6.96 0.25
C ARG A 34 -30.72 -7.03 1.77
N LYS A 35 -29.82 -7.87 2.28
CA LYS A 35 -29.38 -7.79 3.68
C LYS A 35 -28.38 -6.67 3.93
N PHE A 36 -27.63 -6.29 2.90
CA PHE A 36 -26.53 -5.34 3.00
C PHE A 36 -26.89 -3.97 2.44
N VAL A 37 -27.80 -3.93 1.47
CA VAL A 37 -28.23 -2.74 0.75
C VAL A 37 -29.75 -2.70 0.73
N GLN A 38 -30.32 -1.54 1.06
CA GLN A 38 -31.74 -1.23 1.04
C GLN A 38 -32.08 -0.28 -0.12
N GLU A 39 -33.37 -0.15 -0.38
CA GLU A 39 -33.88 0.85 -1.33
C GLU A 39 -33.54 2.26 -0.84
N GLU A 40 -33.22 3.16 -1.78
CA GLU A 40 -32.78 4.54 -1.53
C GLU A 40 -31.44 4.71 -0.80
N ASP A 41 -30.71 3.64 -0.47
CA ASP A 41 -29.36 3.75 0.11
C ASP A 41 -28.41 4.51 -0.84
N ILE A 42 -27.56 5.35 -0.27
CA ILE A 42 -26.33 5.85 -0.89
C ILE A 42 -25.19 4.89 -0.56
N ILE A 43 -24.62 4.25 -1.57
CA ILE A 43 -23.58 3.24 -1.40
C ILE A 43 -22.23 3.81 -1.83
N PHE A 44 -21.21 3.62 -1.01
CA PHE A 44 -19.82 3.84 -1.39
C PHE A 44 -19.10 2.49 -1.58
N LEU A 45 -18.64 2.22 -2.80
CA LEU A 45 -17.79 1.08 -3.14
C LEU A 45 -16.33 1.47 -3.02
N LYS A 46 -15.69 0.99 -1.96
CA LYS A 46 -14.27 1.17 -1.72
C LYS A 46 -13.50 0.10 -2.48
N ILE A 47 -12.70 0.49 -3.47
CA ILE A 47 -11.91 -0.43 -4.31
C ILE A 47 -10.41 -0.37 -4.01
N SER A 48 -9.62 -1.30 -4.54
CA SER A 48 -8.15 -1.26 -4.49
C SER A 48 -7.63 -0.47 -5.68
N LEU A 49 -7.09 0.73 -5.42
CA LEU A 49 -6.35 1.54 -6.39
C LEU A 49 -4.96 1.85 -5.83
N ARG A 50 -3.90 1.43 -6.51
CA ARG A 50 -2.51 1.61 -6.06
C ARG A 50 -1.74 2.53 -6.98
N LEU A 51 -1.52 2.08 -8.21
CA LEU A 51 -0.81 2.77 -9.29
C LEU A 51 -1.63 2.54 -10.56
N PRO A 52 -1.46 3.33 -11.64
CA PRO A 52 -2.17 3.16 -12.90
C PRO A 52 -1.65 1.91 -13.66
N PHE A 53 -1.79 0.77 -13.01
CA PHE A 53 -1.52 -0.58 -13.49
C PHE A 53 -2.86 -1.32 -13.60
N GLY A 54 -2.89 -2.39 -14.38
CA GLY A 54 -4.06 -3.26 -14.43
C GLY A 54 -4.18 -4.17 -13.22
N PHE A 55 -5.17 -5.05 -13.31
CA PHE A 55 -5.24 -6.26 -12.53
C PHE A 55 -3.93 -7.08 -12.66
N PRO A 56 -3.41 -7.72 -11.58
CA PRO A 56 -3.96 -7.81 -10.23
C PRO A 56 -3.46 -6.74 -9.26
N SER A 57 -2.76 -5.68 -9.71
CA SER A 57 -2.28 -4.64 -8.76
C SER A 57 -3.45 -3.83 -8.17
N ASN A 58 -4.52 -3.67 -8.95
CA ASN A 58 -5.78 -3.03 -8.58
C ASN A 58 -6.92 -4.06 -8.55
N SER A 59 -8.08 -3.65 -8.03
CA SER A 59 -9.29 -4.49 -7.99
C SER A 59 -9.67 -5.00 -9.38
N ASN A 60 -10.20 -6.23 -9.45
CA ASN A 60 -10.74 -6.78 -10.69
C ASN A 60 -12.00 -6.02 -11.11
N PHE A 61 -11.99 -5.43 -12.31
CA PHE A 61 -13.11 -4.62 -12.82
C PHE A 61 -14.34 -5.47 -13.15
N ASP A 62 -14.18 -6.74 -13.52
CA ASP A 62 -15.30 -7.67 -13.69
C ASP A 62 -16.03 -7.92 -12.37
N LEU A 63 -15.27 -8.05 -11.27
CA LEU A 63 -15.84 -8.19 -9.93
C LEU A 63 -16.55 -6.90 -9.50
N ILE A 64 -15.95 -5.72 -9.75
CA ILE A 64 -16.58 -4.45 -9.38
C ILE A 64 -17.88 -4.25 -10.16
N LYS A 65 -17.89 -4.55 -11.46
CA LYS A 65 -19.10 -4.52 -12.28
C LYS A 65 -20.20 -5.38 -11.67
N GLU A 66 -19.89 -6.62 -11.32
CA GLU A 66 -20.88 -7.52 -10.72
C GLU A 66 -21.39 -7.02 -9.37
N VAL A 67 -20.54 -6.42 -8.54
CA VAL A 67 -20.98 -5.79 -7.29
C VAL A 67 -21.93 -4.62 -7.57
N ILE A 68 -21.65 -3.77 -8.56
CA ILE A 68 -22.54 -2.68 -8.97
C ILE A 68 -23.90 -3.24 -9.43
N ASP A 69 -23.88 -4.26 -10.29
CA ASP A 69 -25.09 -4.89 -10.82
C ASP A 69 -25.95 -5.50 -9.69
N LEU A 70 -25.33 -6.19 -8.72
CA LEU A 70 -26.02 -6.70 -7.53
C LEU A 70 -26.61 -5.60 -6.66
N CYS A 71 -25.84 -4.55 -6.38
CA CYS A 71 -26.31 -3.40 -5.59
C CYS A 71 -27.52 -2.74 -6.26
N ARG A 72 -27.51 -2.58 -7.60
CA ARG A 72 -28.63 -1.98 -8.36
C ARG A 72 -29.93 -2.76 -8.23
N GLN A 73 -29.89 -4.08 -8.00
CA GLN A 73 -31.08 -4.88 -7.77
C GLN A 73 -31.84 -4.49 -6.49
N ALA A 74 -31.18 -3.78 -5.55
CA ALA A 74 -31.79 -3.25 -4.35
C ALA A 74 -32.47 -1.87 -4.57
N ASN A 75 -32.35 -1.27 -5.75
CA ASN A 75 -32.82 0.09 -6.07
C ASN A 75 -32.19 1.18 -5.18
N PRO A 76 -30.84 1.29 -5.12
CA PRO A 76 -30.19 2.33 -4.33
C PRO A 76 -30.34 3.69 -5.00
N LYS A 77 -30.31 4.76 -4.19
CA LYS A 77 -30.37 6.14 -4.68
C LYS A 77 -29.13 6.50 -5.51
N LYS A 78 -27.96 6.04 -5.06
CA LYS A 78 -26.68 6.37 -5.70
C LYS A 78 -25.62 5.32 -5.35
N ILE A 79 -24.71 5.05 -6.30
CA ILE A 79 -23.53 4.22 -6.10
C ILE A 79 -22.29 5.04 -6.46
N TYR A 80 -21.43 5.28 -5.48
CA TYR A 80 -20.13 5.91 -5.65
C TYR A 80 -19.02 4.86 -5.65
N VAL A 81 -17.95 5.10 -6.39
CA VAL A 81 -16.78 4.21 -6.45
C VAL A 81 -15.51 5.03 -6.30
N GLY A 82 -14.65 4.66 -5.35
CA GLY A 82 -13.41 5.40 -5.15
C GLY A 82 -12.43 4.78 -4.16
N ALA A 83 -11.19 5.27 -4.22
CA ALA A 83 -10.13 5.02 -3.25
C ALA A 83 -8.96 5.97 -3.52
N TYR A 84 -8.22 6.42 -2.49
CA TYR A 84 -6.98 7.16 -2.73
C TYR A 84 -5.88 6.22 -3.27
N PRO A 85 -5.19 6.59 -4.36
CA PRO A 85 -4.08 5.81 -4.89
C PRO A 85 -2.83 5.91 -3.98
N ALA A 86 -1.77 5.22 -4.36
CA ALA A 86 -0.46 5.33 -3.72
C ALA A 86 0.39 6.45 -4.34
N ARG A 87 1.41 6.90 -3.61
CA ARG A 87 2.50 7.77 -4.09
C ARG A 87 2.07 9.16 -4.59
N GLU A 88 1.08 9.79 -3.94
CA GLU A 88 0.69 11.20 -4.23
C GLU A 88 0.21 11.41 -5.68
N ILE A 89 -0.25 10.34 -6.36
CA ILE A 89 -0.90 10.44 -7.67
C ILE A 89 -2.31 10.97 -7.44
N THR A 90 -2.76 11.94 -8.23
CA THR A 90 -4.15 12.41 -8.14
C THR A 90 -5.12 11.54 -8.90
N LEU A 91 -6.39 11.52 -8.47
CA LEU A 91 -7.44 10.70 -9.08
C LEU A 91 -7.79 11.15 -10.50
N SER A 92 -7.77 12.46 -10.79
CA SER A 92 -7.93 12.97 -12.16
C SER A 92 -6.83 12.44 -13.08
N LYS A 93 -5.59 12.33 -12.59
CA LYS A 93 -4.53 11.74 -13.40
C LYS A 93 -4.66 10.23 -13.55
N PHE A 94 -5.20 9.58 -12.54
CA PHE A 94 -5.50 8.15 -12.61
C PHE A 94 -6.59 7.88 -13.65
N ASP A 95 -7.61 8.74 -13.68
CA ASP A 95 -8.71 8.70 -14.64
C ASP A 95 -8.25 8.95 -16.07
N ASP A 96 -7.46 9.99 -16.34
CA ASP A 96 -6.85 10.26 -17.66
C ASP A 96 -6.17 9.03 -18.29
N LEU A 97 -5.62 8.14 -17.46
CA LEU A 97 -4.85 6.97 -17.88
C LEU A 97 -5.71 5.70 -18.00
N MET A 98 -6.85 5.64 -17.32
CA MET A 98 -7.63 4.41 -17.15
C MET A 98 -9.11 4.53 -17.53
N ASP A 99 -9.58 5.75 -17.81
CA ASP A 99 -10.95 6.07 -18.22
C ASP A 99 -12.00 5.52 -17.23
N LEU A 100 -11.76 5.74 -15.95
CA LEU A 100 -12.54 5.18 -14.84
C LEU A 100 -13.92 5.84 -14.74
N GLU A 101 -13.99 7.16 -14.92
CA GLU A 101 -15.23 7.92 -14.83
C GLU A 101 -16.24 7.44 -15.89
N GLU A 102 -15.81 7.36 -17.15
CA GLU A 102 -16.66 6.83 -18.22
C GLU A 102 -17.03 5.37 -17.98
N PHE A 103 -16.05 4.54 -17.59
CA PHE A 103 -16.29 3.13 -17.26
C PHE A 103 -17.38 2.97 -16.19
N PHE A 104 -17.27 3.64 -15.05
CA PHE A 104 -18.24 3.50 -13.96
C PHE A 104 -19.59 4.15 -14.28
N ARG A 105 -19.60 5.28 -15.00
CA ARG A 105 -20.83 5.92 -15.47
C ARG A 105 -21.64 4.98 -16.36
N ASN A 106 -20.99 4.25 -17.26
CA ASN A 106 -21.64 3.27 -18.13
C ASN A 106 -22.23 2.07 -17.35
N LEU A 107 -21.76 1.81 -16.13
CA LEU A 107 -22.31 0.81 -15.22
C LEU A 107 -23.42 1.35 -14.30
N GLY A 108 -23.72 2.64 -14.37
CA GLY A 108 -24.70 3.30 -13.49
C GLY A 108 -24.15 3.65 -12.10
N ALA A 109 -22.83 3.80 -11.97
CA ALA A 109 -22.15 4.28 -10.78
C ALA A 109 -21.38 5.58 -11.08
N GLU A 110 -20.89 6.26 -10.04
CA GLU A 110 -20.10 7.49 -10.18
C GLU A 110 -18.70 7.29 -9.61
N PHE A 111 -17.67 7.52 -10.43
CA PHE A 111 -16.30 7.58 -9.95
C PHE A 111 -16.09 8.90 -9.21
N VAL A 112 -15.58 8.83 -7.99
CA VAL A 112 -15.44 10.02 -7.14
C VAL A 112 -13.98 10.42 -6.96
N TYR A 113 -13.69 11.68 -7.28
CA TYR A 113 -12.40 12.31 -7.06
C TYR A 113 -12.27 12.72 -5.59
N LEU A 114 -11.97 11.74 -4.71
CA LEU A 114 -11.82 11.96 -3.26
C LEU A 114 -10.80 13.04 -2.89
N ASP A 115 -9.84 13.30 -3.77
CA ASP A 115 -8.85 14.34 -3.61
C ASP A 115 -9.27 15.67 -4.24
N ASN A 116 -10.49 15.83 -4.77
CA ASN A 116 -11.01 16.97 -5.55
C ASN A 116 -10.11 17.40 -6.72
N SER A 117 -9.34 16.46 -7.27
CA SER A 117 -8.37 16.75 -8.33
C SER A 117 -9.01 17.06 -9.68
N ASP A 118 -10.29 16.73 -9.88
CA ASP A 118 -11.12 17.20 -10.98
C ASP A 118 -11.29 18.73 -10.97
N VAL A 119 -11.30 19.34 -9.79
CA VAL A 119 -11.49 20.78 -9.62
C VAL A 119 -10.18 21.55 -9.78
N TYR A 120 -9.17 21.28 -8.93
CA TYR A 120 -7.95 22.13 -8.87
C TYR A 120 -6.88 21.78 -9.91
N HIS A 121 -7.05 20.72 -10.70
CA HIS A 121 -6.19 20.54 -11.87
C HIS A 121 -6.53 21.51 -13.00
N THR A 122 -7.70 22.12 -12.96
CA THR A 122 -8.03 23.24 -13.84
C THR A 122 -7.39 24.51 -13.28
N ASN A 123 -6.58 25.23 -14.07
CA ASN A 123 -5.90 26.47 -13.64
C ASN A 123 -6.88 27.64 -13.38
N SER A 124 -8.19 27.39 -13.34
CA SER A 124 -9.26 28.38 -13.35
C SER A 124 -9.83 28.71 -11.96
N VAL A 125 -9.57 27.90 -10.94
CA VAL A 125 -10.21 28.08 -9.62
C VAL A 125 -9.32 28.90 -8.70
N LYS A 126 -9.88 29.96 -8.09
CA LYS A 126 -9.15 30.83 -7.16
C LYS A 126 -8.91 30.12 -5.82
N SER A 127 -7.82 30.44 -5.14
CA SER A 127 -7.48 29.80 -3.85
C SER A 127 -8.57 29.91 -2.78
N GLU A 128 -9.29 31.03 -2.71
CA GLU A 128 -10.40 31.23 -1.77
C GLU A 128 -11.59 30.30 -2.04
N GLU A 129 -11.84 30.02 -3.32
CA GLU A 129 -12.87 29.08 -3.75
C GLU A 129 -12.45 27.64 -3.45
N LEU A 130 -11.18 27.30 -3.68
CA LEU A 130 -10.63 25.99 -3.30
C LEU A 130 -10.75 25.72 -1.79
N LYS A 131 -10.51 26.72 -0.94
CA LYS A 131 -10.73 26.59 0.51
C LYS A 131 -12.18 26.25 0.85
N LYS A 132 -13.14 26.98 0.27
CA LYS A 132 -14.57 26.70 0.46
C LYS A 132 -14.94 25.30 -0.04
N ILE A 133 -14.41 24.87 -1.18
CA ILE A 133 -14.64 23.53 -1.69
C ILE A 133 -14.10 22.48 -0.72
N ARG A 134 -12.90 22.68 -0.17
CA ARG A 134 -12.32 21.79 0.84
C ARG A 134 -13.21 21.66 2.08
N GLU A 135 -13.60 22.79 2.66
CA GLU A 135 -14.51 22.85 3.83
C GLU A 135 -15.86 22.18 3.54
N ASN A 136 -16.37 22.31 2.32
CA ASN A 136 -17.66 21.73 1.91
C ASN A 136 -17.58 20.23 1.57
N THR A 137 -16.40 19.68 1.30
CA THR A 137 -16.23 18.30 0.80
C THR A 137 -15.50 17.37 1.75
N LEU A 138 -14.78 17.91 2.74
CA LEU A 138 -14.03 17.14 3.73
C LEU A 138 -14.58 17.40 5.15
N ASP A 139 -14.54 16.37 5.97
CA ASP A 139 -14.77 16.44 7.42
C ASP A 139 -13.46 16.18 8.16
N GLU A 140 -13.24 16.92 9.25
CA GLU A 140 -12.16 16.63 10.19
C GLU A 140 -12.57 15.52 11.16
N VAL A 141 -11.80 14.45 11.19
CA VAL A 141 -11.97 13.33 12.09
C VAL A 141 -10.75 13.23 12.99
N LYS A 142 -11.00 13.24 14.30
CA LYS A 142 -9.95 13.05 15.30
C LYS A 142 -9.63 11.56 15.44
N LEU A 143 -8.41 11.19 15.04
CA LEU A 143 -7.74 9.95 15.40
C LEU A 143 -6.92 10.20 16.68
N ASP A 144 -6.42 9.15 17.34
CA ASP A 144 -5.85 9.24 18.69
C ASP A 144 -4.82 10.38 18.83
N ASN A 145 -3.87 10.42 17.90
CA ASN A 145 -2.77 11.39 17.92
C ASN A 145 -2.76 12.36 16.73
N VAL A 146 -3.79 12.34 15.88
CA VAL A 146 -3.81 13.15 14.65
C VAL A 146 -5.23 13.52 14.23
N VAL A 147 -5.43 14.72 13.72
CA VAL A 147 -6.68 15.09 13.01
C VAL A 147 -6.46 14.82 11.53
N VAL A 148 -7.34 14.02 10.93
CA VAL A 148 -7.32 13.69 9.51
C VAL A 148 -8.55 14.27 8.84
N GLU A 149 -8.45 14.52 7.55
CA GLU A 149 -9.60 14.91 6.74
C GLU A 149 -10.11 13.71 5.95
N ILE A 150 -11.43 13.49 6.01
CA ILE A 150 -12.12 12.41 5.31
C ILE A 150 -13.15 13.03 4.36
N PRO A 151 -13.26 12.55 3.10
CA PRO A 151 -14.33 12.95 2.20
C PRO A 151 -15.72 12.73 2.80
N LYS A 152 -16.53 13.79 2.86
CA LYS A 152 -17.93 13.77 3.32
C LYS A 152 -18.75 12.72 2.58
N ILE A 153 -18.50 12.54 1.28
CA ILE A 153 -19.16 11.50 0.47
C ILE A 153 -18.99 10.08 1.02
N ILE A 154 -17.90 9.78 1.73
CA ILE A 154 -17.71 8.51 2.43
C ILE A 154 -18.53 8.52 3.72
N MET A 155 -18.43 9.59 4.51
CA MET A 155 -19.13 9.74 5.79
C MET A 155 -20.65 9.70 5.64
N ASP A 156 -21.18 10.39 4.64
CA ASP A 156 -22.61 10.56 4.35
C ASP A 156 -23.24 9.37 3.62
N SER A 157 -22.45 8.42 3.11
CA SER A 157 -23.00 7.22 2.49
C SER A 157 -23.72 6.33 3.53
N ASP A 158 -24.86 5.75 3.19
CA ASP A 158 -25.57 4.83 4.09
C ASP A 158 -24.83 3.51 4.25
N LYS A 159 -24.19 3.04 3.17
CA LYS A 159 -23.47 1.77 3.11
C LYS A 159 -22.06 1.95 2.56
N LEU A 160 -21.10 1.28 3.20
CA LEU A 160 -19.74 1.13 2.71
C LEU A 160 -19.52 -0.34 2.34
N ILE A 161 -19.15 -0.61 1.09
CA ILE A 161 -18.77 -1.96 0.64
C ILE A 161 -17.29 -1.94 0.28
N ASN A 162 -16.51 -2.82 0.91
CA ASN A 162 -15.06 -2.88 0.72
C ASN A 162 -14.67 -4.03 -0.21
N ILE A 163 -14.15 -3.70 -1.39
CA ILE A 163 -13.70 -4.64 -2.43
C ILE A 163 -12.17 -4.62 -2.48
N ASN A 164 -11.55 -5.63 -1.87
CA ASN A 164 -10.11 -5.76 -1.78
C ASN A 164 -9.57 -6.79 -2.78
N GLN A 165 -8.42 -6.46 -3.39
CA GLN A 165 -7.60 -7.41 -4.13
C GLN A 165 -6.49 -7.95 -3.21
N VAL A 166 -6.52 -9.25 -2.93
CA VAL A 166 -5.52 -9.89 -2.07
C VAL A 166 -4.27 -10.20 -2.87
N ASN A 167 -3.14 -9.63 -2.45
CA ASN A 167 -1.82 -9.88 -2.98
C ASN A 167 -0.81 -9.96 -1.84
N VAL A 168 0.27 -10.73 -2.03
CA VAL A 168 1.39 -10.76 -1.09
C VAL A 168 2.05 -9.38 -1.00
N SER A 169 2.52 -9.03 0.20
CA SER A 169 3.13 -7.73 0.50
C SER A 169 4.25 -7.90 1.52
N PRO A 170 5.36 -7.15 1.41
CA PRO A 170 6.45 -7.20 2.38
C PRO A 170 6.04 -6.68 3.77
N LYS A 171 4.89 -6.01 3.87
CA LYS A 171 4.25 -5.65 5.15
C LYS A 171 2.94 -6.42 5.30
N ASN A 172 2.70 -6.92 6.51
CA ASN A 172 1.49 -7.68 6.90
C ASN A 172 1.27 -8.97 6.11
N VAL A 173 2.30 -9.50 5.44
CA VAL A 173 2.29 -10.72 4.59
C VAL A 173 1.47 -10.60 3.31
N CYS A 174 0.25 -10.06 3.39
CA CYS A 174 -0.60 -9.78 2.24
C CYS A 174 -1.46 -8.53 2.44
N THR A 175 -2.12 -8.10 1.37
CA THR A 175 -3.03 -6.97 1.36
C THR A 175 -4.44 -7.46 1.65
N THR A 176 -4.91 -7.21 2.86
CA THR A 176 -6.24 -7.62 3.33
C THR A 176 -7.22 -6.44 3.33
N SER A 177 -8.48 -6.70 3.67
CA SER A 177 -9.55 -5.70 3.58
C SER A 177 -9.33 -4.50 4.50
N LEU A 178 -8.78 -4.70 5.70
CA LEU A 178 -8.43 -3.59 6.62
C LEU A 178 -7.34 -2.69 6.01
N ILE A 179 -6.30 -3.28 5.43
CA ILE A 179 -5.22 -2.54 4.75
C ILE A 179 -5.77 -1.81 3.52
N ASN A 180 -6.71 -2.44 2.80
CA ASN A 180 -7.39 -1.82 1.69
C ASN A 180 -8.15 -0.58 2.19
N GLN A 181 -9.03 -0.75 3.18
CA GLN A 181 -9.83 0.32 3.76
C GLN A 181 -9.01 1.50 4.25
N TYR A 182 -7.78 1.27 4.71
CA TYR A 182 -6.88 2.35 5.10
C TYR A 182 -6.72 3.44 4.01
N SER A 183 -6.86 3.09 2.73
CA SER A 183 -6.81 4.04 1.61
C SER A 183 -8.09 4.87 1.39
N ILE A 184 -9.00 4.94 2.38
CA ILE A 184 -9.94 6.06 2.50
C ILE A 184 -9.26 7.30 3.07
N LEU A 185 -8.07 7.16 3.68
CA LEU A 185 -7.24 8.30 4.04
C LEU A 185 -6.42 8.78 2.83
N PRO A 186 -6.29 10.10 2.64
CA PRO A 186 -5.30 10.67 1.74
C PRO A 186 -3.89 10.13 2.00
N TYR A 187 -3.03 10.11 0.97
CA TYR A 187 -1.71 9.45 1.07
C TYR A 187 -0.78 10.10 2.11
N ASN A 188 -0.85 11.41 2.29
CA ASN A 188 -0.06 12.14 3.27
C ASN A 188 -0.32 11.65 4.71
N TYR A 189 -1.57 11.37 5.07
CA TYR A 189 -1.95 10.79 6.36
C TYR A 189 -1.59 9.31 6.47
N ARG A 190 -1.27 8.62 5.37
CA ARG A 190 -0.79 7.23 5.38
C ARG A 190 0.73 7.11 5.41
N ASN A 191 1.42 8.13 4.93
CA ASN A 191 2.88 8.14 4.82
C ASN A 191 3.54 8.52 6.15
N LEU A 192 3.78 7.52 7.00
CA LEU A 192 4.50 7.71 8.26
C LEU A 192 5.96 8.15 8.05
N SER A 193 6.38 9.14 8.85
CA SER A 193 7.76 9.58 8.96
C SER A 193 8.18 9.68 10.42
N PHE A 194 9.39 9.17 10.71
CA PHE A 194 10.04 9.23 12.01
C PHE A 194 11.38 9.97 11.93
N THR A 195 11.55 10.85 10.93
CA THR A 195 12.73 11.70 10.81
C THR A 195 12.93 12.51 12.10
N GLY A 196 14.17 12.56 12.59
CA GLY A 196 14.53 13.26 13.83
C GLY A 196 14.16 12.55 15.14
N LYS A 197 13.46 11.40 15.10
CA LYS A 197 13.21 10.56 16.29
C LYS A 197 14.37 9.60 16.56
N GLU A 198 14.49 9.17 17.82
CA GLU A 198 15.54 8.26 18.30
C GLU A 198 15.45 6.88 17.60
N LYS A 199 16.52 6.48 16.90
CA LYS A 199 16.50 5.32 15.99
C LYS A 199 16.44 3.97 16.70
N SER A 200 17.11 3.85 17.85
CA SER A 200 17.10 2.66 18.72
C SER A 200 15.68 2.26 19.07
N ASN A 201 14.91 3.19 19.63
CA ASN A 201 13.53 2.96 20.05
C ASN A 201 12.61 2.56 18.89
N ILE A 202 12.74 3.23 17.73
CA ILE A 202 11.96 2.89 16.51
C ILE A 202 12.19 1.45 16.09
N ILE A 203 13.43 0.97 16.17
CA ILE A 203 13.82 -0.37 15.69
C ILE A 203 13.49 -1.44 16.72
N GLU A 204 13.75 -1.19 18.01
CA GLU A 204 13.53 -2.15 19.09
C GLU A 204 12.06 -2.51 19.26
N ASN A 205 11.17 -1.53 19.10
CA ASN A 205 9.72 -1.71 19.25
C ASN A 205 8.96 -1.75 17.91
N ASP A 206 9.65 -1.65 16.77
CA ASP A 206 9.06 -1.44 15.44
C ASP A 206 7.90 -0.42 15.46
N LEU A 207 8.17 0.79 15.96
CA LEU A 207 7.16 1.85 16.12
C LEU A 207 6.45 2.20 14.81
N TYR A 208 7.07 1.90 13.67
CA TYR A 208 6.43 2.06 12.37
C TYR A 208 5.26 1.09 12.19
N GLN A 209 5.46 -0.18 12.53
CA GLN A 209 4.42 -1.22 12.45
C GLN A 209 3.29 -0.95 13.44
N GLU A 210 3.64 -0.54 14.66
CA GLU A 210 2.68 -0.19 15.71
C GLU A 210 1.78 0.97 15.27
N GLU A 211 2.37 2.11 14.91
CA GLU A 211 1.64 3.31 14.46
C GLU A 211 0.82 3.02 13.20
N GLN A 212 1.36 2.21 12.26
CA GLN A 212 0.60 1.81 11.09
C GLN A 212 -0.61 0.96 11.47
N THR A 213 -0.44 -0.01 12.37
CA THR A 213 -1.52 -0.87 12.86
C THR A 213 -2.62 -0.06 13.51
N ASN A 214 -2.26 0.82 14.45
CA ASN A 214 -3.19 1.69 15.17
C ASN A 214 -4.02 2.52 14.19
N ARG A 215 -3.36 3.16 13.23
CA ARG A 215 -4.03 4.04 12.28
C ARG A 215 -4.91 3.30 11.28
N ILE A 216 -4.56 2.06 10.89
CA ILE A 216 -5.44 1.21 10.08
C ILE A 216 -6.71 0.89 10.85
N LEU A 217 -6.60 0.47 12.12
CA LEU A 217 -7.77 0.10 12.94
C LEU A 217 -8.64 1.30 13.27
N GLU A 218 -8.05 2.46 13.58
CA GLU A 218 -8.81 3.69 13.78
C GLU A 218 -9.54 4.12 12.50
N THR A 219 -8.89 4.01 11.34
CA THR A 219 -9.54 4.27 10.05
C THR A 219 -10.71 3.32 9.79
N TYR A 220 -10.59 2.05 10.17
CA TYR A 220 -11.67 1.08 10.07
C TYR A 220 -12.88 1.49 10.94
N LEU A 221 -12.63 2.07 12.13
CA LEU A 221 -13.68 2.53 13.05
C LEU A 221 -14.39 3.80 12.59
N ILE A 222 -13.81 4.63 11.73
CA ILE A 222 -14.47 5.81 11.16
C ILE A 222 -15.79 5.42 10.47
N LYS A 223 -15.74 4.36 9.67
CA LYS A 223 -16.92 3.81 8.98
C LYS A 223 -16.71 2.33 8.69
N LYS A 224 -17.39 1.47 9.44
CA LYS A 224 -17.29 0.02 9.23
C LYS A 224 -18.01 -0.39 7.93
N PRO A 225 -17.41 -1.24 7.07
CA PRO A 225 -18.10 -1.77 5.90
C PRO A 225 -19.29 -2.64 6.31
N THR A 226 -20.39 -2.52 5.58
CA THR A 226 -21.55 -3.41 5.72
C THR A 226 -21.34 -4.74 4.99
N LEU A 227 -20.48 -4.74 3.97
CA LEU A 227 -20.07 -5.92 3.22
C LEU A 227 -18.59 -5.78 2.85
N THR A 228 -17.83 -6.85 3.04
CA THR A 228 -16.41 -6.94 2.68
C THR A 228 -16.19 -8.11 1.74
N ILE A 229 -15.42 -7.88 0.68
CA ILE A 229 -15.06 -8.86 -0.34
C ILE A 229 -13.54 -8.88 -0.45
N ASN A 230 -12.92 -10.00 -0.07
CA ASN A 230 -11.53 -10.29 -0.37
C ASN A 230 -11.46 -11.16 -1.64
N ASN A 231 -10.99 -10.55 -2.73
CA ASN A 231 -10.77 -11.24 -4.00
C ASN A 231 -9.48 -12.06 -3.96
N LEU A 232 -9.63 -13.38 -3.81
CA LEU A 232 -8.54 -14.34 -3.93
C LEU A 232 -8.53 -15.04 -5.28
N PHE A 233 -9.45 -14.75 -6.19
CA PHE A 233 -9.66 -15.55 -7.40
C PHE A 233 -8.36 -15.69 -8.20
N TYR A 234 -7.61 -14.59 -8.29
CA TYR A 234 -6.16 -14.63 -8.46
C TYR A 234 -5.46 -13.88 -7.33
N VAL A 235 -4.31 -14.38 -6.90
CA VAL A 235 -3.43 -13.75 -5.91
C VAL A 235 -2.05 -13.56 -6.54
N LEU A 236 -1.49 -12.36 -6.41
CA LEU A 236 -0.09 -12.11 -6.76
C LEU A 236 0.81 -12.56 -5.61
N GLU A 237 1.59 -13.62 -5.83
CA GLU A 237 2.52 -14.21 -4.85
C GLU A 237 3.99 -13.88 -5.19
N GLY A 238 4.89 -14.24 -4.28
CA GLY A 238 6.32 -13.95 -4.38
C GLY A 238 6.60 -12.49 -4.04
N ALA A 239 7.11 -11.74 -5.02
CA ALA A 239 7.29 -10.30 -4.84
C ALA A 239 5.98 -9.56 -5.08
N GLY A 240 5.49 -8.82 -4.09
CA GLY A 240 4.26 -8.04 -4.22
C GLY A 240 4.26 -6.74 -3.41
N PRO A 241 3.15 -5.97 -3.39
CA PRO A 241 1.89 -6.22 -4.10
C PRO A 241 1.88 -5.65 -5.52
N PHE A 242 3.03 -5.19 -6.03
CA PHE A 242 3.20 -4.74 -7.41
C PHE A 242 3.74 -5.88 -8.28
N ILE A 243 3.55 -5.76 -9.60
CA ILE A 243 4.06 -6.73 -10.56
C ILE A 243 5.57 -6.51 -10.74
N TYR A 244 6.36 -7.41 -10.20
CA TYR A 244 7.81 -7.49 -10.32
C TYR A 244 8.20 -8.75 -11.10
N LYS A 245 9.49 -8.84 -11.43
CA LYS A 245 10.06 -10.02 -12.09
C LYS A 245 9.89 -11.30 -11.28
N ASP A 246 9.93 -11.19 -9.95
CA ASP A 246 9.77 -12.33 -9.03
C ASP A 246 8.32 -12.48 -8.54
N SER A 247 7.35 -11.80 -9.17
CA SER A 247 5.93 -12.00 -8.88
C SER A 247 5.40 -13.17 -9.68
N ASN A 248 4.50 -13.96 -9.09
CA ASN A 248 3.76 -15.00 -9.79
C ASN A 248 2.26 -14.82 -9.59
N LEU A 249 1.47 -15.02 -10.64
CA LEU A 249 0.01 -14.96 -10.54
C LEU A 249 -0.54 -16.35 -10.29
N LYS A 250 -1.15 -16.56 -9.12
CA LYS A 250 -1.76 -17.83 -8.75
C LYS A 250 -3.28 -17.73 -8.86
N GLN A 251 -3.88 -18.58 -9.67
CA GLN A 251 -5.34 -18.72 -9.73
C GLN A 251 -5.81 -19.69 -8.64
N THR A 252 -6.63 -19.21 -7.71
CA THR A 252 -7.16 -20.04 -6.62
C THR A 252 -8.61 -20.44 -6.84
N LYS A 253 -9.33 -19.66 -7.68
CA LYS A 253 -10.78 -19.75 -7.90
C LYS A 253 -11.62 -19.48 -6.64
N LEU A 254 -11.05 -18.81 -5.63
CA LEU A 254 -11.71 -18.54 -4.34
C LEU A 254 -12.14 -17.08 -4.19
N LEU A 255 -13.23 -16.87 -3.47
CA LEU A 255 -13.67 -15.57 -2.96
C LEU A 255 -14.03 -15.71 -1.47
N VAL A 256 -13.71 -14.69 -0.67
CA VAL A 256 -14.15 -14.61 0.73
C VAL A 256 -14.98 -13.35 0.88
N VAL A 257 -16.23 -13.51 1.32
CA VAL A 257 -17.19 -12.40 1.45
C VAL A 257 -17.85 -12.47 2.80
N GLY A 258 -18.04 -11.33 3.47
CA GLY A 258 -18.69 -11.33 4.78
C GLY A 258 -19.11 -9.96 5.26
N ASN A 259 -19.83 -9.94 6.38
CA ASN A 259 -20.37 -8.72 6.98
C ASN A 259 -19.43 -8.06 8.01
N ASP A 260 -18.24 -8.62 8.23
CA ASP A 260 -17.23 -8.09 9.13
C ASP A 260 -15.84 -8.23 8.49
N SER A 261 -15.13 -7.10 8.35
CA SER A 261 -13.84 -7.06 7.66
C SER A 261 -12.74 -7.84 8.39
N ILE A 262 -12.77 -7.88 9.73
CA ILE A 262 -11.75 -8.57 10.53
C ILE A 262 -11.97 -10.09 10.40
N ALA A 263 -13.22 -10.55 10.50
CA ALA A 263 -13.58 -11.95 10.26
C ALA A 263 -13.19 -12.39 8.84
N VAL A 264 -13.50 -11.58 7.82
CA VAL A 264 -13.10 -11.84 6.44
C VAL A 264 -11.58 -11.94 6.30
N ASP A 265 -10.81 -11.06 6.95
CA ASP A 265 -9.34 -11.08 6.91
C ASP A 265 -8.76 -12.31 7.64
N VAL A 266 -9.30 -12.70 8.81
CA VAL A 266 -8.92 -13.93 9.52
C VAL A 266 -9.08 -15.15 8.61
N ILE A 267 -10.26 -15.31 8.00
CA ILE A 267 -10.56 -16.45 7.12
C ILE A 267 -9.70 -16.43 5.86
N THR A 268 -9.44 -15.25 5.30
CA THR A 268 -8.55 -15.05 4.15
C THR A 268 -7.14 -15.55 4.44
N LEU A 269 -6.55 -15.16 5.59
CA LEU A 269 -5.22 -15.60 5.97
C LEU A 269 -5.17 -17.12 6.27
N MET A 270 -6.19 -17.65 6.95
CA MET A 270 -6.28 -19.09 7.22
C MET A 270 -6.36 -19.93 5.93
N LEU A 271 -7.10 -19.47 4.91
CA LEU A 271 -7.15 -20.11 3.59
C LEU A 271 -5.78 -20.09 2.89
N MET A 272 -5.00 -19.03 3.10
CA MET A 272 -3.64 -18.91 2.55
C MET A 272 -2.58 -19.67 3.38
N ASN A 273 -3.01 -20.46 4.37
CA ASN A 273 -2.16 -21.14 5.34
C ASN A 273 -1.20 -20.18 6.10
N ILE A 274 -1.64 -18.94 6.34
CA ILE A 274 -0.88 -17.94 7.09
C ILE A 274 -1.35 -17.95 8.55
N ASP A 275 -0.39 -18.01 9.47
CA ASP A 275 -0.63 -17.94 10.91
C ASP A 275 -1.15 -16.55 11.32
N THR A 276 -2.43 -16.48 11.69
CA THR A 276 -3.11 -15.25 12.10
C THR A 276 -2.59 -14.69 13.42
N SER A 277 -2.00 -15.52 14.29
CA SER A 277 -1.43 -15.09 15.57
C SER A 277 -0.16 -14.24 15.43
N LYS A 278 0.47 -14.28 14.25
CA LYS A 278 1.64 -13.46 13.91
C LYS A 278 1.29 -12.19 13.16
N ASN A 279 0.02 -12.01 12.79
CA ASN A 279 -0.42 -10.81 12.10
C ASN A 279 -0.73 -9.71 13.13
N SER A 280 0.17 -8.74 13.28
CA SER A 280 0.03 -7.67 14.30
C SER A 280 -1.30 -6.92 14.20
N LEU A 281 -1.84 -6.76 12.98
CA LEU A 281 -3.10 -6.06 12.76
C LEU A 281 -4.30 -6.83 13.32
N LEU A 282 -4.35 -8.15 13.12
CA LEU A 282 -5.42 -8.99 13.67
C LEU A 282 -5.28 -9.17 15.18
N VAL A 283 -4.05 -9.36 15.67
CA VAL A 283 -3.78 -9.44 17.11
C VAL A 283 -4.24 -8.18 17.81
N GLU A 284 -3.91 -7.00 17.27
CA GLU A 284 -4.32 -5.74 17.87
C GLU A 284 -5.83 -5.49 17.76
N ALA A 285 -6.48 -5.92 16.68
CA ALA A 285 -7.94 -5.87 16.57
C ALA A 285 -8.65 -6.70 17.65
N VAL A 286 -8.08 -7.86 18.00
CA VAL A 286 -8.56 -8.70 19.11
C VAL A 286 -8.31 -8.02 20.46
N ASN A 287 -7.13 -7.44 20.67
CA ASN A 287 -6.79 -6.72 21.90
C ASN A 287 -7.72 -5.52 22.17
N ARG A 288 -8.21 -4.87 21.10
CA ARG A 288 -9.14 -3.74 21.17
C ARG A 288 -10.62 -4.15 21.24
N ASP A 289 -10.93 -5.45 21.29
CA ASP A 289 -12.30 -5.97 21.30
C ASP A 289 -13.15 -5.52 20.08
N ILE A 290 -12.53 -5.29 18.92
CA ILE A 290 -13.24 -4.81 17.72
C ILE A 290 -13.48 -5.90 16.66
N GLY A 291 -13.00 -7.12 16.89
CA GLY A 291 -13.16 -8.27 15.99
C GLY A 291 -13.37 -9.60 16.73
N PRO A 292 -13.55 -10.71 16.00
CA PRO A 292 -13.76 -12.04 16.58
C PRO A 292 -12.52 -12.52 17.35
N LYS A 293 -12.71 -13.10 18.54
CA LYS A 293 -11.62 -13.61 19.38
C LYS A 293 -11.24 -15.03 19.03
N LEU A 294 -12.23 -15.84 18.66
CA LEU A 294 -12.09 -17.24 18.31
C LEU A 294 -12.73 -17.50 16.95
N LEU A 295 -12.25 -18.53 16.25
CA LEU A 295 -12.88 -18.99 15.01
C LEU A 295 -14.35 -19.38 15.22
N SER A 296 -14.68 -19.94 16.39
CA SER A 296 -16.06 -20.29 16.78
C SER A 296 -17.00 -19.09 16.87
N ASP A 297 -16.46 -17.88 16.89
CA ASP A 297 -17.23 -16.63 16.90
C ASP A 297 -17.65 -16.21 15.49
N ILE A 298 -17.15 -16.90 14.44
CA ILE A 298 -17.47 -16.66 13.04
C ILE A 298 -18.40 -17.76 12.52
N GLU A 299 -19.53 -17.37 11.93
CA GLU A 299 -20.41 -18.27 11.17
C GLU A 299 -19.86 -18.43 9.75
N LEU A 300 -19.31 -19.60 9.45
CA LEU A 300 -18.82 -19.95 8.13
C LEU A 300 -19.92 -20.61 7.28
N VAL A 301 -20.03 -20.17 6.02
CA VAL A 301 -20.89 -20.78 5.00
C VAL A 301 -20.13 -20.95 3.69
N GLY A 302 -20.66 -21.79 2.79
CA GLY A 302 -20.02 -22.11 1.52
C GLY A 302 -19.12 -23.35 1.62
N VAL A 303 -17.96 -23.30 0.97
CA VAL A 303 -17.00 -24.43 0.96
C VAL A 303 -16.26 -24.54 2.29
N ASP A 304 -15.84 -25.77 2.62
CA ASP A 304 -15.08 -26.05 3.84
C ASP A 304 -13.71 -25.35 3.87
N LEU A 305 -13.40 -24.67 4.97
CA LEU A 305 -12.17 -23.91 5.15
C LEU A 305 -10.91 -24.79 5.06
N ASP A 306 -10.89 -25.90 5.80
CA ASP A 306 -9.69 -26.73 5.93
C ASP A 306 -9.37 -27.49 4.63
N MET A 307 -10.39 -27.94 3.91
CA MET A 307 -10.26 -28.61 2.61
C MET A 307 -9.87 -27.67 1.46
N ASN A 308 -9.97 -26.35 1.66
CA ASN A 308 -9.70 -25.34 0.63
C ASN A 308 -8.47 -24.48 0.91
N LYS A 309 -7.68 -24.81 1.95
CA LYS A 309 -6.40 -24.15 2.20
C LYS A 309 -5.44 -24.33 1.02
N PHE A 310 -4.62 -23.33 0.78
CA PHE A 310 -3.58 -23.36 -0.23
C PHE A 310 -2.33 -22.63 0.26
N GLU A 311 -1.17 -23.14 -0.14
CA GLU A 311 0.11 -22.48 0.12
C GLU A 311 0.27 -21.22 -0.73
N ILE A 312 0.89 -20.17 -0.19
CA ILE A 312 1.22 -18.97 -0.93
C ILE A 312 2.73 -18.71 -0.81
N GLN A 313 3.39 -18.35 -1.92
CA GLN A 313 4.76 -17.86 -1.81
C GLN A 313 4.76 -16.44 -1.23
N VAL A 314 5.27 -16.25 -0.03
CA VAL A 314 5.39 -14.93 0.61
C VAL A 314 6.60 -14.14 0.07
N CYS A 315 6.67 -12.85 0.39
CA CYS A 315 7.85 -12.02 0.11
C CYS A 315 9.08 -12.60 0.82
N GLU A 316 10.26 -12.48 0.19
CA GLU A 316 11.54 -12.72 0.86
C GLU A 316 11.69 -11.80 2.09
N GLU A 317 11.93 -12.41 3.25
CA GLU A 317 12.04 -11.73 4.55
C GLU A 317 13.43 -11.13 4.77
N GLU A 318 14.45 -11.63 4.07
CA GLU A 318 15.82 -11.13 4.16
C GLU A 318 16.27 -10.44 2.87
N LEU A 319 16.46 -9.12 2.90
CA LEU A 319 16.86 -8.35 1.71
C LEU A 319 18.17 -8.86 1.08
N SER A 320 19.10 -9.40 1.89
CA SER A 320 20.38 -9.96 1.44
C SER A 320 20.23 -11.23 0.59
N LYS A 321 19.10 -11.95 0.70
CA LYS A 321 18.81 -13.13 -0.13
C LYS A 321 18.31 -12.75 -1.53
N ILE A 322 17.90 -11.50 -1.75
CA ILE A 322 17.49 -11.01 -3.08
C ILE A 322 18.73 -10.73 -3.94
N ARG A 323 19.22 -11.77 -4.63
CA ARG A 323 20.46 -11.69 -5.41
C ARG A 323 20.27 -10.93 -6.73
N MET A 324 21.21 -10.02 -7.02
CA MET A 324 21.36 -9.33 -8.29
C MET A 324 22.84 -9.22 -8.67
N GLN A 325 23.13 -9.15 -9.97
CA GLN A 325 24.49 -8.89 -10.43
C GLN A 325 24.87 -7.44 -10.11
N ASN A 326 26.10 -7.21 -9.62
CA ASN A 326 26.68 -5.89 -9.34
C ASN A 326 25.97 -5.05 -8.26
N LEU A 327 25.05 -5.62 -7.49
CA LEU A 327 24.44 -4.98 -6.32
C LEU A 327 24.35 -5.98 -5.17
N HIS A 328 25.07 -5.69 -4.08
CA HIS A 328 25.07 -6.49 -2.86
C HIS A 328 24.36 -5.73 -1.74
N THR A 329 23.49 -6.41 -0.98
CA THR A 329 22.75 -5.79 0.11
C THR A 329 23.30 -6.20 1.45
N HIS A 330 23.59 -5.21 2.30
CA HIS A 330 24.15 -5.37 3.63
C HIS A 330 23.17 -4.76 4.64
N CYS A 331 22.69 -5.59 5.56
CA CYS A 331 21.62 -5.21 6.47
C CYS A 331 22.11 -5.16 7.92
N GLY A 332 21.85 -4.04 8.59
CA GLY A 332 21.75 -3.96 10.04
C GLY A 332 20.33 -4.22 10.52
N LYS A 333 20.04 -3.87 11.78
CA LYS A 333 18.67 -3.94 12.32
C LYS A 333 17.81 -2.86 11.68
N MET A 334 16.55 -3.14 11.34
CA MET A 334 15.66 -2.15 10.72
C MET A 334 14.21 -2.37 11.12
N CYS A 335 13.41 -1.29 11.09
CA CYS A 335 11.96 -1.38 11.25
C CYS A 335 11.28 -1.83 9.95
N SER A 336 10.04 -2.31 10.06
CA SER A 336 9.15 -2.69 8.94
C SER A 336 9.04 -1.64 7.84
N GLY A 337 9.05 -0.34 8.20
CA GLY A 337 8.98 0.77 7.25
C GLY A 337 10.19 0.84 6.32
N CYS A 338 11.41 0.81 6.88
CA CYS A 338 12.65 0.81 6.10
C CYS A 338 12.79 -0.49 5.29
N PHE A 339 12.46 -1.64 5.88
CA PHE A 339 12.44 -2.91 5.18
C PHE A 339 11.56 -2.85 3.93
N SER A 340 10.30 -2.40 4.07
CA SER A 340 9.35 -2.30 2.97
C SER A 340 9.85 -1.39 1.84
N LYS A 341 10.42 -0.22 2.16
CA LYS A 341 10.95 0.69 1.13
C LYS A 341 12.18 0.10 0.43
N ALA A 342 13.12 -0.48 1.19
CA ALA A 342 14.30 -1.12 0.61
C ALA A 342 13.93 -2.34 -0.26
N TYR A 343 12.96 -3.15 0.19
CA TYR A 343 12.39 -4.27 -0.57
C TYR A 343 11.88 -3.81 -1.95
N HIS A 344 11.03 -2.77 -1.97
CA HIS A 344 10.49 -2.24 -3.22
C HIS A 344 11.57 -1.61 -4.10
N LEU A 345 12.58 -0.94 -3.54
CA LEU A 345 13.72 -0.42 -4.30
C LEU A 345 14.46 -1.55 -5.02
N ILE A 346 14.83 -2.59 -4.27
CA ILE A 346 15.53 -3.77 -4.79
C ILE A 346 14.72 -4.44 -5.89
N GLN A 347 13.42 -4.65 -5.68
CA GLN A 347 12.56 -5.30 -6.67
C GLN A 347 12.35 -4.45 -7.93
N ILE A 348 12.26 -3.12 -7.80
CA ILE A 348 12.22 -2.21 -8.96
C ILE A 348 13.53 -2.28 -9.73
N ILE A 349 14.68 -2.25 -9.04
CA ILE A 349 15.98 -2.38 -9.69
C ILE A 349 16.07 -3.72 -10.43
N LYS A 350 15.73 -4.83 -9.77
CA LYS A 350 15.76 -6.18 -10.35
C LYS A 350 14.85 -6.34 -11.56
N SER A 351 13.68 -5.70 -11.52
CA SER A 351 12.65 -5.85 -12.57
C SER A 351 12.90 -4.93 -13.76
N TYR A 352 13.26 -3.68 -13.50
CA TYR A 352 13.23 -2.63 -14.52
C TYR A 352 14.60 -1.99 -14.79
N LEU A 353 15.50 -2.00 -13.81
CA LEU A 353 16.81 -1.31 -13.90
C LEU A 353 17.99 -2.29 -13.94
N ILE A 354 17.76 -3.58 -14.11
CA ILE A 354 18.84 -4.60 -14.09
C ILE A 354 19.88 -4.38 -15.20
N LYS A 355 19.49 -3.74 -16.31
CA LYS A 355 20.43 -3.36 -17.38
C LYS A 355 21.30 -2.18 -16.98
N ASP A 356 20.81 -1.27 -16.15
CA ASP A 356 21.59 -0.13 -15.65
C ASP A 356 22.76 -0.63 -14.78
N LEU A 357 22.54 -1.71 -14.01
CA LEU A 357 23.58 -2.38 -13.22
C LEU A 357 24.77 -2.90 -14.04
N LYS A 358 24.68 -2.97 -15.38
CA LYS A 358 25.81 -3.34 -16.25
C LYS A 358 26.74 -2.17 -16.56
N TYR A 359 26.23 -0.93 -16.46
CA TYR A 359 26.99 0.29 -16.74
C TYR A 359 27.60 0.88 -15.48
N ILE A 360 27.05 0.55 -14.31
CA ILE A 360 27.63 0.88 -13.01
C ILE A 360 28.46 -0.29 -12.50
N GLY A 361 29.52 0.00 -11.74
CA GLY A 361 30.44 -1.01 -11.20
C GLY A 361 29.79 -1.89 -10.13
N LYS A 362 30.60 -2.52 -9.26
CA LYS A 362 30.05 -3.19 -8.07
C LYS A 362 29.50 -2.13 -7.11
N ASN A 363 28.27 -2.35 -6.62
CA ASN A 363 27.60 -1.48 -5.67
C ASN A 363 27.20 -2.25 -4.41
N ASN A 364 27.19 -1.54 -3.29
CA ASN A 364 26.72 -2.04 -2.01
C ASN A 364 25.56 -1.19 -1.52
N LEU A 365 24.38 -1.78 -1.36
CA LEU A 365 23.25 -1.16 -0.69
C LEU A 365 23.34 -1.49 0.80
N VAL A 366 23.51 -0.47 1.63
CA VAL A 366 23.68 -0.59 3.08
C VAL A 366 22.43 -0.03 3.76
N VAL A 367 21.75 -0.85 4.57
CA VAL A 367 20.44 -0.52 5.15
C VAL A 367 20.40 -0.84 6.64
N GLY A 368 19.72 -0.01 7.43
CA GLY A 368 19.46 -0.28 8.85
C GLY A 368 20.56 0.21 9.79
N LEU A 369 20.33 0.00 11.08
CA LEU A 369 21.20 0.38 12.19
C LEU A 369 22.34 -0.62 12.37
N LYS A 370 23.58 -0.11 12.45
CA LYS A 370 24.83 -0.88 12.63
C LYS A 370 24.95 -2.03 11.61
N PRO A 371 24.85 -1.73 10.30
CA PRO A 371 25.09 -2.74 9.26
C PRO A 371 26.54 -3.23 9.32
N PRO A 372 26.89 -4.39 8.73
CA PRO A 372 28.27 -4.85 8.70
C PRO A 372 29.17 -3.87 7.94
N GLU A 373 30.44 -3.80 8.35
CA GLU A 373 31.44 -3.02 7.65
C GLU A 373 31.82 -3.68 6.31
N ILE A 374 32.10 -2.86 5.30
CA ILE A 374 32.32 -3.29 3.92
C ILE A 374 33.54 -2.62 3.30
N SER A 375 34.06 -3.19 2.23
CA SER A 375 35.20 -2.64 1.50
C SER A 375 34.88 -1.28 0.86
N PRO A 376 35.77 -0.27 0.98
CA PRO A 376 35.59 1.05 0.37
C PRO A 376 35.85 1.11 -1.14
N GLU A 377 36.24 0.00 -1.76
CA GLU A 377 36.65 -0.03 -3.17
C GLU A 377 35.49 0.13 -4.16
N SER A 378 34.28 -0.22 -3.72
CA SER A 378 33.04 -0.21 -4.52
C SER A 378 32.16 1.00 -4.16
N ASP A 379 31.16 1.30 -4.99
CA ASP A 379 30.18 2.34 -4.67
C ASP A 379 29.27 1.86 -3.52
N ILE A 380 28.98 2.76 -2.58
CA ILE A 380 28.21 2.48 -1.36
C ILE A 380 26.98 3.39 -1.36
N ILE A 381 25.81 2.78 -1.26
CA ILE A 381 24.53 3.46 -1.16
C ILE A 381 24.01 3.25 0.26
N LEU A 382 24.11 4.27 1.10
CA LEU A 382 23.57 4.27 2.45
C LEU A 382 22.09 4.66 2.38
N PHE A 383 21.19 3.73 2.72
CA PHE A 383 19.76 3.89 2.58
C PHE A 383 19.06 3.99 3.94
N GLY A 384 18.60 5.21 4.24
CA GLY A 384 17.90 5.57 5.47
C GLY A 384 18.81 6.18 6.53
N ASP A 385 18.22 7.03 7.35
CA ASP A 385 18.93 7.78 8.41
C ASP A 385 19.72 6.84 9.33
N CYS A 386 19.16 5.68 9.70
CA CYS A 386 19.84 4.71 10.57
C CYS A 386 21.17 4.22 9.97
N ALA A 387 21.22 3.96 8.66
CA ALA A 387 22.44 3.51 8.00
C ALA A 387 23.46 4.63 7.88
N ILE A 388 22.99 5.87 7.66
CA ILE A 388 23.85 7.05 7.57
C ILE A 388 24.50 7.32 8.94
N GLU A 389 23.70 7.53 9.96
CA GLU A 389 24.14 7.92 11.31
C GLU A 389 25.03 6.83 11.95
N SER A 390 24.61 5.56 11.89
CA SER A 390 25.34 4.49 12.60
C SER A 390 26.63 4.03 11.93
N THR A 391 26.94 4.54 10.74
CA THR A 391 28.17 4.22 10.03
C THR A 391 29.15 5.39 9.97
N GLU A 392 28.89 6.50 10.67
CA GLU A 392 29.75 7.71 10.67
C GLU A 392 31.22 7.44 10.96
N ASP A 393 31.49 6.48 11.85
CA ASP A 393 32.84 6.09 12.27
C ASP A 393 33.42 4.91 11.48
N TYR A 394 32.73 4.40 10.45
CA TYR A 394 33.22 3.25 9.69
C TYR A 394 34.37 3.64 8.76
N ASP A 395 35.34 2.74 8.59
CA ASP A 395 36.55 3.01 7.83
C ASP A 395 36.23 3.38 6.39
N PHE A 396 35.16 2.81 5.81
CA PHE A 396 34.80 3.05 4.41
C PHE A 396 34.46 4.50 4.08
N ARG A 397 34.17 5.34 5.08
CA ARG A 397 33.89 6.78 4.90
C ARG A 397 35.15 7.58 4.59
N SER A 398 36.32 7.00 4.84
CA SER A 398 37.60 7.65 4.66
C SER A 398 38.56 6.80 3.83
N LEU A 399 39.41 7.45 3.03
CA LEU A 399 40.43 6.79 2.22
C LEU A 399 41.79 7.36 2.57
N LYS A 400 42.78 6.48 2.77
CA LYS A 400 44.18 6.89 2.89
C LYS A 400 44.76 7.11 1.50
N LYS A 401 45.06 8.35 1.15
CA LYS A 401 45.69 8.70 -0.15
C LYS A 401 47.16 9.06 0.06
N LYS A 402 48.05 8.32 -0.61
CA LYS A 402 49.46 8.72 -0.77
C LYS A 402 49.56 9.75 -1.88
N THR A 403 50.18 10.90 -1.60
CA THR A 403 50.48 11.90 -2.61
C THR A 403 51.91 11.71 -3.10
N LEU A 404 52.14 11.75 -4.42
CA LEU A 404 53.46 11.57 -5.05
C LEU A 404 54.55 12.54 -4.53
N ILE A 405 54.15 13.65 -3.88
CA ILE A 405 55.02 14.76 -3.48
C ILE A 405 55.32 14.76 -1.96
N ARG A 406 54.53 14.06 -1.14
CA ARG A 406 54.75 13.97 0.33
C ARG A 406 54.63 12.51 0.77
N LYS A 407 55.65 12.00 1.48
CA LYS A 407 55.65 10.66 2.11
C LYS A 407 54.53 10.46 3.16
N ASN A 408 53.77 11.50 3.50
CA ASN A 408 52.71 11.44 4.51
C ASN A 408 51.37 11.04 3.88
N GLU A 409 50.71 10.04 4.46
CA GLU A 409 49.35 9.64 4.11
C GLU A 409 48.35 10.70 4.56
N LYS A 410 47.46 11.13 3.65
CA LYS A 410 46.35 12.03 3.98
C LYS A 410 45.05 11.24 3.95
N ILE A 411 44.26 11.35 5.02
CA ILE A 411 42.90 10.84 5.08
C ILE A 411 41.99 11.80 4.29
N VAL A 412 41.23 11.27 3.33
CA VAL A 412 40.27 12.04 2.52
C VAL A 412 38.89 11.39 2.59
N LYS A 413 37.82 12.19 2.49
CA LYS A 413 36.44 11.68 2.43
C LYS A 413 36.26 10.79 1.21
N ASN A 414 35.65 9.62 1.39
CA ASN A 414 35.30 8.74 0.29
C ASN A 414 34.17 9.37 -0.55
N LYS A 415 34.43 9.58 -1.84
CA LYS A 415 33.44 10.11 -2.80
C LYS A 415 32.54 9.02 -3.39
N LYS A 416 32.84 7.74 -3.12
CA LYS A 416 32.07 6.58 -3.57
C LYS A 416 30.88 6.27 -2.66
N ILE A 417 30.33 7.29 -1.98
CA ILE A 417 29.22 7.13 -1.04
C ILE A 417 28.07 8.02 -1.49
N LEU A 418 26.92 7.41 -1.71
CA LEU A 418 25.64 8.06 -1.89
C LEU A 418 24.82 7.88 -0.61
N GLU A 419 24.41 9.00 0.00
CA GLU A 419 23.54 9.01 1.17
C GLU A 419 22.11 9.30 0.74
N ILE A 420 21.18 8.40 1.08
CA ILE A 420 19.75 8.53 0.80
C ILE A 420 19.04 8.64 2.14
N SER A 421 18.74 9.86 2.55
CA SER A 421 18.10 10.14 3.84
C SER A 421 16.60 9.81 3.85
N GLY A 422 16.06 9.70 5.07
CA GLY A 422 14.65 9.47 5.35
C GLY A 422 14.43 8.33 6.35
N CYS A 423 13.30 8.39 7.05
CA CYS A 423 12.89 7.40 8.05
C CYS A 423 11.39 7.07 7.89
N PRO A 424 11.01 6.25 6.89
CA PRO A 424 11.87 5.59 5.89
C PRO A 424 12.12 6.46 4.63
N PRO A 425 13.15 6.15 3.80
CA PRO A 425 13.41 6.89 2.57
C PRO A 425 12.25 6.90 1.56
N ASN A 426 12.10 8.02 0.86
CA ASN A 426 11.15 8.14 -0.24
C ASN A 426 11.75 7.54 -1.53
N LEU A 427 11.06 6.59 -2.14
CA LEU A 427 11.53 5.90 -3.36
C LEU A 427 11.73 6.83 -4.55
N TYR A 428 10.89 7.86 -4.71
CA TYR A 428 11.04 8.81 -5.81
C TYR A 428 12.31 9.65 -5.64
N GLN A 429 12.54 10.19 -4.43
CA GLN A 429 13.78 10.90 -4.11
C GLN A 429 15.02 9.98 -4.23
N THR A 430 14.87 8.70 -3.86
CA THR A 430 15.93 7.69 -4.04
C THR A 430 16.32 7.55 -5.50
N PHE A 431 15.34 7.45 -6.41
CA PHE A 431 15.62 7.34 -7.84
C PHE A 431 16.33 8.59 -8.38
N HIS A 432 15.94 9.79 -7.93
CA HIS A 432 16.63 11.02 -8.32
C HIS A 432 18.06 11.04 -7.83
N ALA A 433 18.28 10.69 -6.56
CA ALA A 433 19.62 10.60 -5.97
C ALA A 433 20.51 9.58 -6.73
N LEU A 434 19.98 8.41 -7.10
CA LEU A 434 20.70 7.41 -7.90
C LEU A 434 21.06 7.95 -9.29
N PHE A 435 20.11 8.64 -9.94
CA PHE A 435 20.30 9.20 -11.26
C PHE A 435 21.34 10.32 -11.29
N ASP A 436 21.31 11.21 -10.30
CA ASP A 436 22.28 12.29 -10.13
C ASP A 436 23.68 11.75 -9.82
N TYR A 437 23.76 10.72 -8.96
CA TYR A 437 25.01 10.11 -8.53
C TYR A 437 25.73 9.35 -9.65
N PHE A 438 25.03 8.42 -10.31
CA PHE A 438 25.63 7.60 -11.36
C PHE A 438 25.65 8.30 -12.72
N GLY A 439 24.80 9.29 -12.91
CA GLY A 439 24.69 10.08 -14.13
C GLY A 439 23.87 9.40 -15.22
N LYS A 440 23.24 10.23 -16.06
CA LYS A 440 22.33 9.85 -17.14
C LYS A 440 22.88 8.79 -18.11
N LYS A 441 24.18 8.83 -18.41
CA LYS A 441 24.81 7.87 -19.36
C LYS A 441 24.90 6.45 -18.80
N ASN A 442 24.94 6.30 -17.47
CA ASN A 442 25.09 5.02 -16.80
C ASN A 442 23.76 4.44 -16.29
N MET A 443 22.68 5.22 -16.37
CA MET A 443 21.34 4.82 -15.91
C MET A 443 20.27 5.03 -17.01
N PRO A 444 20.44 4.44 -18.22
CA PRO A 444 19.52 4.67 -19.34
C PRO A 444 18.08 4.18 -19.08
N ASN A 445 17.88 3.07 -18.37
CA ASN A 445 16.53 2.60 -18.03
C ASN A 445 15.89 3.49 -16.98
N LEU A 446 16.64 3.96 -15.98
CA LEU A 446 16.11 4.93 -15.01
C LEU A 446 15.77 6.26 -15.69
N GLN A 447 16.58 6.68 -16.67
CA GLN A 447 16.26 7.84 -17.50
C GLN A 447 14.95 7.64 -18.26
N PHE A 448 14.76 6.47 -18.85
CA PHE A 448 13.52 6.12 -19.55
C PHE A 448 12.35 6.10 -18.57
N TYR A 449 12.52 5.51 -17.39
CA TYR A 449 11.53 5.50 -16.31
C TYR A 449 11.10 6.92 -15.94
N PHE A 450 12.05 7.85 -15.74
CA PHE A 450 11.71 9.25 -15.51
C PHE A 450 11.00 9.91 -16.68
N LYS A 451 11.43 9.65 -17.92
CA LYS A 451 10.70 10.18 -19.10
C LYS A 451 9.26 9.68 -19.15
N VAL A 452 9.01 8.44 -18.77
CA VAL A 452 7.64 7.90 -18.68
C VAL A 452 6.88 8.60 -17.57
N LEU A 453 7.45 8.72 -16.36
CA LEU A 453 6.84 9.44 -15.23
C LEU A 453 6.53 10.91 -15.54
N GLN A 454 7.45 11.61 -16.21
CA GLN A 454 7.31 13.00 -16.63
C GLN A 454 6.27 13.16 -17.74
N LYS A 455 6.26 12.27 -18.74
CA LYS A 455 5.22 12.25 -19.78
C LYS A 455 3.84 11.96 -19.20
N SER A 456 3.77 11.20 -18.10
CA SER A 456 2.53 10.99 -17.35
C SER A 456 2.17 12.16 -16.41
N SER A 457 2.84 13.32 -16.49
CA SER A 457 2.57 14.55 -15.72
C SER A 457 2.37 14.34 -14.20
N LEU A 458 3.02 13.31 -13.64
CA LEU A 458 2.88 12.98 -12.21
C LEU A 458 3.57 14.01 -11.30
N GLU A 459 4.59 14.71 -11.80
CA GLU A 459 5.28 15.79 -11.09
C GLU A 459 4.36 17.01 -10.89
N ASP A 460 3.71 17.49 -11.95
CA ASP A 460 2.77 18.63 -11.88
C ASP A 460 1.56 18.31 -10.98
N SER A 461 1.08 17.06 -11.03
CA SER A 461 0.00 16.54 -10.17
C SER A 461 0.38 16.62 -8.69
N LYS A 462 1.60 16.22 -8.35
CA LYS A 462 2.11 16.25 -6.98
C LYS A 462 2.21 17.67 -6.42
N GLU A 463 2.74 18.64 -7.18
CA GLU A 463 2.83 20.02 -6.69
C GLU A 463 1.44 20.63 -6.43
N ARG A 464 0.46 20.32 -7.28
CA ARG A 464 -0.93 20.78 -7.12
C ARG A 464 -1.60 20.12 -5.93
N LEU A 465 -1.41 18.81 -5.74
CA LEU A 465 -1.91 18.10 -4.57
C LEU A 465 -1.29 18.66 -3.28
N GLN A 466 0.01 18.97 -3.27
CA GLN A 466 0.65 19.59 -2.11
C GLN A 466 0.10 20.98 -1.80
N LYS A 467 -0.20 21.79 -2.83
CA LYS A 467 -0.88 23.07 -2.66
C LYS A 467 -2.28 22.87 -2.06
N TRP A 468 -3.05 21.91 -2.59
CA TRP A 468 -4.38 21.55 -2.09
C TRP A 468 -4.35 21.10 -0.61
N GLU A 469 -3.48 20.14 -0.27
CA GLU A 469 -3.29 19.65 1.10
C GLU A 469 -2.73 20.73 2.04
N GLY A 470 -2.06 21.75 1.50
CA GLY A 470 -1.55 22.89 2.24
C GLY A 470 -2.61 23.96 2.56
N LEU A 471 -3.79 23.95 1.92
CA LEU A 471 -4.81 24.98 2.12
C LEU A 471 -5.44 24.98 3.52
N GLY A 472 -5.36 23.85 4.24
CA GLY A 472 -5.88 23.69 5.61
C GLY A 472 -4.82 23.84 6.71
N LYS A 473 -3.57 24.18 6.37
CA LYS A 473 -2.50 24.52 7.32
C LYS A 473 -2.32 26.02 7.37
#